data_AF-A0A2W6E3N2-F1
#
_entry.id   AF-A0A2W6E3N2-F1
#
_cell.length_a   1.000
_cell.length_b   1.000
_cell.length_c   1.000
_cell.angle_alpha   90.00
_cell.angle_beta   90.00
_cell.angle_gamma   90.00
#
_symmetry.space_group_name_H-M   'P 1'
#
loop_
_entity.id
_entity.type
_entity.pdbx_description
1 polymer ?
#
loop_
_entity_poly.entity_id
_entity_poly.type
_entity_poly.pdbx_seq_one_letter_code
_entity_poly.pdbx_strand_id
1 'polypeptide(L)'
;MTNTAATRVRRSPPVHTHAHLWLLLDGTGLHAPYGQLVIEPGTGRICCHLCGRWYVSLGGHVRRHGHTAESYRETMGLCRNRPLVAETLSRLIATRQSAAYLRSPELRARLAVGQELCKTGRLATLAATVHAGSPSPELTRLRRAALDAGRLTRAARRDRALADRLRELGFADLSSYLRHAHSIGTSLRSMAKATGLGWSRLRRELDAAGVATRPASSEGCAPTAIAR
;
A
#
# COMPACT_ATOMS: atom_id res chain seq x y z
N MET A 1 -55.79 -29.13 -33.68
CA MET A 1 -54.33 -28.95 -33.61
C MET A 1 -54.05 -27.81 -32.62
N THR A 2 -53.82 -28.16 -31.37
CA THR A 2 -53.66 -27.22 -30.23
C THR A 2 -52.21 -26.76 -30.11
N ASN A 3 -52.02 -25.45 -30.06
CA ASN A 3 -50.73 -24.78 -30.05
C ASN A 3 -50.32 -24.52 -28.58
N THR A 4 -49.29 -25.23 -28.10
CA THR A 4 -48.77 -25.09 -26.73
C THR A 4 -47.74 -23.97 -26.68
N ALA A 5 -48.12 -22.84 -26.07
CA ALA A 5 -47.23 -21.70 -25.81
C ALA A 5 -46.24 -22.05 -24.69
N ALA A 6 -44.95 -22.16 -25.03
CA ALA A 6 -43.87 -22.34 -24.08
C ALA A 6 -43.51 -20.99 -23.41
N THR A 7 -43.98 -20.81 -22.18
CA THR A 7 -43.64 -19.68 -21.31
C THR A 7 -42.14 -19.69 -21.01
N ARG A 8 -41.39 -18.73 -21.57
CA ARG A 8 -39.99 -18.48 -21.21
C ARG A 8 -39.94 -17.99 -19.76
N VAL A 9 -39.55 -18.88 -18.85
CA VAL A 9 -39.13 -18.52 -17.50
C VAL A 9 -37.90 -17.61 -17.61
N ARG A 10 -38.09 -16.33 -17.32
CA ARG A 10 -36.99 -15.38 -17.07
C ARG A 10 -36.20 -15.89 -15.87
N ARG A 11 -35.02 -16.47 -16.12
CA ARG A 11 -34.04 -16.73 -15.08
C ARG A 11 -33.50 -15.39 -14.58
N SER A 12 -33.87 -15.00 -13.36
CA SER A 12 -33.19 -13.93 -12.63
C SER A 12 -31.70 -14.28 -12.50
N PRO A 13 -30.79 -13.30 -12.65
CA PRO A 13 -29.37 -13.54 -12.41
C PRO A 13 -29.15 -13.91 -10.93
N PRO A 14 -28.18 -14.77 -10.62
CA PRO A 14 -27.87 -15.11 -9.23
C PRO A 14 -27.41 -13.84 -8.51
N VAL A 15 -28.13 -13.47 -7.46
CA VAL A 15 -27.66 -12.47 -6.49
C VAL A 15 -26.50 -13.13 -5.76
N HIS A 16 -25.29 -12.96 -6.29
CA HIS A 16 -24.09 -13.19 -5.51
C HIS A 16 -24.07 -12.09 -4.45
N THR A 17 -24.61 -12.38 -3.26
CA THR A 17 -24.27 -11.66 -2.02
C THR A 17 -22.80 -11.90 -1.75
N HIS A 18 -21.94 -11.22 -2.50
CA HIS A 18 -20.55 -11.06 -2.13
C HIS A 18 -20.56 -10.23 -0.85
N ALA A 19 -20.06 -10.80 0.24
CA ALA A 19 -19.85 -10.03 1.46
C ALA A 19 -18.95 -8.84 1.10
N HIS A 20 -19.53 -7.64 1.07
CA HIS A 20 -18.79 -6.42 0.85
C HIS A 20 -17.92 -6.19 2.07
N LEU A 21 -16.61 -6.14 1.86
CA LEU A 21 -15.65 -5.92 2.94
C LEU A 21 -15.81 -4.51 3.51
N TRP A 22 -16.32 -3.56 2.71
CA TRP A 22 -16.48 -2.15 3.03
C TRP A 22 -17.71 -1.55 2.33
N LEU A 23 -18.21 -0.44 2.86
CA LEU A 23 -19.25 0.38 2.23
C LEU A 23 -18.71 1.80 2.05
N LEU A 24 -18.92 2.38 0.86
CA LEU A 24 -18.77 3.82 0.63
C LEU A 24 -19.94 4.58 1.26
N LEU A 25 -19.79 5.90 1.35
CA LEU A 25 -20.81 6.80 1.93
C LEU A 25 -22.13 6.79 1.16
N ASP A 26 -22.08 6.50 -0.14
CA ASP A 26 -23.24 6.34 -1.02
C ASP A 26 -23.89 4.95 -0.92
N GLY A 27 -23.42 4.10 0.00
CA GLY A 27 -23.90 2.72 0.18
C GLY A 27 -23.26 1.71 -0.78
N THR A 28 -22.33 2.12 -1.64
CA THR A 28 -21.68 1.20 -2.58
C THR A 28 -20.79 0.22 -1.83
N GLY A 29 -21.07 -1.07 -1.97
CA GLY A 29 -20.28 -2.15 -1.41
C GLY A 29 -18.95 -2.35 -2.15
N LEU A 30 -17.84 -2.37 -1.40
CA LEU A 30 -16.51 -2.63 -1.92
C LEU A 30 -16.05 -4.05 -1.58
N HIS A 31 -15.39 -4.68 -2.55
CA HIS A 31 -14.78 -6.01 -2.47
C HIS A 31 -13.31 -5.97 -2.07
N ALA A 32 -12.76 -4.77 -1.84
CA ALA A 32 -11.40 -4.56 -1.35
C ALA A 32 -11.38 -3.40 -0.32
N PRO A 33 -10.45 -3.38 0.63
CA PRO A 33 -10.40 -2.35 1.66
C PRO A 33 -10.15 -0.95 1.08
N TYR A 34 -10.87 0.04 1.61
CA TYR A 34 -10.69 1.43 1.22
C TYR A 34 -9.24 1.90 1.44
N GLY A 35 -8.71 2.68 0.48
CA GLY A 35 -7.34 3.18 0.53
C GLY A 35 -6.26 2.13 0.28
N GLN A 36 -6.62 0.88 -0.02
CA GLN A 36 -5.68 -0.19 -0.28
C GLN A 36 -5.96 -0.93 -1.58
N LEU A 37 -4.97 -0.90 -2.48
CA LEU A 37 -4.96 -1.81 -3.62
C LEU A 37 -4.50 -3.20 -3.17
N VAL A 38 -5.42 -4.17 -3.18
CA VAL A 38 -5.12 -5.57 -2.82
C VAL A 38 -4.46 -6.28 -3.99
N ILE A 39 -3.35 -6.96 -3.70
CA ILE A 39 -2.54 -7.69 -4.67
C ILE A 39 -2.66 -9.19 -4.38
N GLU A 40 -2.95 -9.98 -5.41
CA GLU A 40 -3.03 -11.44 -5.39
C GLU A 40 -1.63 -12.01 -5.16
N PRO A 41 -1.43 -12.82 -4.10
CA PRO A 41 -0.17 -13.51 -3.88
C PRO A 41 0.18 -14.41 -5.07
N GLY A 42 1.46 -14.48 -5.44
CA GLY A 42 1.95 -15.31 -6.55
C GLY A 42 1.81 -14.65 -7.92
N THR A 43 0.61 -14.21 -8.31
CA THR A 43 0.38 -13.65 -9.65
C THR A 43 0.68 -12.15 -9.74
N GLY A 44 0.56 -11.42 -8.62
CA GLY A 44 0.69 -9.96 -8.58
C GLY A 44 -0.49 -9.21 -9.21
N ARG A 45 -1.59 -9.89 -9.55
CA ARG A 45 -2.82 -9.25 -10.04
C ARG A 45 -3.42 -8.38 -8.95
N ILE A 46 -4.21 -7.40 -9.34
CA ILE A 46 -4.81 -6.42 -8.44
C ILE A 46 -6.33 -6.53 -8.49
N CYS A 47 -6.94 -6.49 -7.30
CA CYS A 47 -8.38 -6.59 -7.14
C CYS A 47 -9.06 -5.26 -7.48
N CYS A 48 -10.15 -5.32 -8.25
CA CYS A 48 -11.05 -4.20 -8.43
C CYS A 48 -11.97 -4.05 -7.20
N HIS A 49 -12.03 -2.85 -6.63
CA HIS A 49 -12.85 -2.60 -5.44
C HIS A 49 -14.34 -2.74 -5.74
N LEU A 50 -14.79 -2.45 -6.96
CA LEU A 50 -16.21 -2.40 -7.32
C LEU A 50 -16.81 -3.76 -7.69
N CYS A 51 -16.02 -4.70 -8.20
CA CYS A 51 -16.53 -5.99 -8.66
C CYS A 51 -15.79 -7.20 -8.10
N GLY A 52 -14.72 -6.99 -7.32
CA GLY A 52 -13.94 -8.07 -6.69
C GLY A 52 -13.09 -8.92 -7.63
N ARG A 53 -13.07 -8.62 -8.94
CA ARG A 53 -12.30 -9.38 -9.93
C ARG A 53 -10.84 -8.94 -9.96
N TRP A 54 -9.96 -9.86 -10.37
CA TRP A 54 -8.51 -9.68 -10.40
C TRP A 54 -7.98 -9.34 -11.80
N TYR A 55 -7.07 -8.37 -11.88
CA TYR A 55 -6.56 -7.86 -13.16
C TYR A 55 -5.05 -7.62 -13.13
N VAL A 56 -4.39 -7.76 -14.28
CA VAL A 56 -3.01 -7.27 -14.47
C VAL A 56 -2.99 -5.76 -14.68
N SER A 57 -4.05 -5.20 -15.27
CA SER A 57 -4.22 -3.76 -15.46
C SER A 57 -5.68 -3.38 -15.23
N LEU A 58 -5.93 -2.52 -14.25
CA LEU A 58 -7.26 -2.01 -13.94
C LEU A 58 -7.66 -0.84 -14.84
N GLY A 59 -6.70 -0.14 -15.47
CA GLY A 59 -6.97 1.12 -16.18
C GLY A 59 -8.06 1.03 -17.25
N GLY A 60 -8.07 -0.04 -18.06
CA GLY A 60 -9.15 -0.28 -19.02
C GLY A 60 -10.42 -0.84 -18.38
N HIS A 61 -10.29 -1.59 -17.28
CA HIS A 61 -11.43 -2.20 -16.61
C HIS A 61 -12.30 -1.16 -15.90
N VAL A 62 -11.70 -0.21 -15.17
CA VAL A 62 -12.45 0.78 -14.36
C VAL A 62 -13.32 1.70 -15.21
N ARG A 63 -13.04 1.84 -16.51
CA ARG A 63 -13.90 2.54 -17.46
C ARG A 63 -15.27 1.88 -17.62
N ARG A 64 -15.36 0.56 -17.48
CA ARG A 64 -16.65 -0.16 -17.48
C ARG A 64 -17.51 0.18 -16.28
N HIS A 65 -16.89 0.74 -15.24
CA HIS A 65 -17.57 1.27 -14.06
C HIS A 65 -17.72 2.79 -14.12
N GLY A 66 -17.55 3.41 -15.29
CA GLY A 66 -17.68 4.86 -15.46
C GLY A 66 -16.53 5.68 -14.87
N HIS A 67 -15.47 5.05 -14.36
CA HIS A 67 -14.35 5.75 -13.75
C HIS A 67 -13.17 5.95 -14.71
N THR A 68 -12.53 7.12 -14.61
CA THR A 68 -11.15 7.29 -15.09
C THR A 68 -10.19 6.69 -14.07
N ALA A 69 -8.92 6.49 -14.44
CA ALA A 69 -7.90 6.03 -13.48
C ALA A 69 -7.74 7.01 -12.31
N GLU A 70 -7.91 8.31 -12.56
CA GLU A 70 -7.86 9.35 -11.54
C GLU A 70 -9.09 9.31 -10.63
N SER A 71 -10.31 9.35 -11.19
CA SER A 71 -11.53 9.35 -10.37
C SER A 71 -11.68 8.04 -9.60
N TYR A 72 -11.23 6.91 -10.15
CA TYR A 72 -11.18 5.64 -9.41
C TYR A 72 -10.24 5.71 -8.20
N ARG A 73 -9.03 6.27 -8.34
CA ARG A 73 -8.11 6.40 -7.20
C ARG A 73 -8.69 7.31 -6.13
N GLU A 74 -9.30 8.40 -6.53
CA GLU A 74 -9.94 9.33 -5.61
C GLU A 74 -11.10 8.67 -4.85
N THR A 75 -12.04 8.06 -5.59
CA THR A 75 -13.22 7.40 -5.02
C THR A 75 -12.82 6.27 -4.07
N MET A 76 -11.78 5.51 -4.41
CA MET A 76 -11.28 4.39 -3.57
C MET A 76 -10.25 4.81 -2.51
N GLY A 77 -9.94 6.10 -2.38
CA GLY A 77 -8.98 6.61 -1.38
C GLY A 77 -7.52 6.24 -1.63
N LEU A 78 -7.17 5.84 -2.86
CA LEU A 78 -5.81 5.50 -3.23
C LEU A 78 -4.94 6.76 -3.41
N CYS A 79 -3.64 6.64 -3.15
CA CYS A 79 -2.70 7.71 -3.47
C CYS A 79 -2.76 8.04 -4.97
N ARG A 80 -2.68 9.32 -5.34
CA ARG A 80 -2.77 9.78 -6.75
C ARG A 80 -1.79 9.05 -7.68
N ASN A 81 -0.58 8.77 -7.19
CA ASN A 81 0.48 8.11 -7.95
C ASN A 81 0.48 6.58 -7.81
N ARG A 82 -0.54 5.98 -7.17
CA ARG A 82 -0.61 4.52 -7.02
C ARG A 82 -0.77 3.87 -8.40
N PRO A 83 0.13 2.96 -8.83
CA PRO A 83 -0.06 2.22 -10.06
C PRO A 83 -1.34 1.37 -9.98
N LEU A 84 -2.14 1.40 -11.04
CA LEU A 84 -3.32 0.56 -11.23
C LEU A 84 -3.01 -0.63 -12.15
N VAL A 85 -1.75 -1.07 -12.12
CA VAL A 85 -1.23 -2.21 -12.86
C VAL A 85 -0.44 -3.10 -11.91
N ALA A 86 -0.33 -4.38 -12.24
CA ALA A 86 0.52 -5.31 -11.53
C ALA A 86 1.96 -4.79 -11.52
N GLU A 87 2.66 -5.05 -10.41
CA GLU A 87 4.03 -4.58 -10.18
C GLU A 87 5.00 -5.03 -11.29
N THR A 88 4.88 -6.26 -11.77
CA THR A 88 5.68 -6.79 -12.88
C THR A 88 5.50 -6.00 -14.16
N LEU A 89 4.25 -5.68 -14.53
CA LEU A 89 3.93 -4.86 -15.68
C LEU A 89 4.42 -3.42 -15.48
N SER A 90 4.28 -2.86 -14.28
CA SER A 90 4.79 -1.53 -13.92
C SER A 90 6.29 -1.42 -14.18
N ARG A 91 7.07 -2.41 -13.70
CA ARG A 91 8.51 -2.46 -13.93
C ARG A 91 8.88 -2.59 -15.40
N LEU A 92 8.17 -3.45 -16.14
CA LEU A 92 8.43 -3.62 -17.58
C LEU A 92 8.18 -2.33 -18.37
N ILE A 93 7.09 -1.61 -18.05
CA ILE A 93 6.80 -0.30 -18.65
C ILE A 93 7.91 0.70 -18.31
N ALA A 94 8.33 0.76 -17.05
CA ALA A 94 9.40 1.66 -16.61
C ALA A 94 10.72 1.37 -17.34
N THR A 95 11.15 0.10 -17.41
CA THR A 95 12.36 -0.30 -18.14
C THR A 95 12.29 0.10 -19.61
N ARG A 96 11.14 -0.14 -20.27
CA ARG A 96 10.94 0.24 -21.68
C ARG A 96 11.01 1.75 -21.86
N GLN A 97 10.38 2.52 -20.97
CA GLN A 97 10.39 3.97 -21.01
C GLN A 97 11.79 4.54 -20.79
N SER A 98 12.54 4.01 -19.81
CA SER A 98 13.93 4.38 -19.56
C SER A 98 14.81 4.09 -20.78
N ALA A 99 14.69 2.91 -21.38
CA ALA A 99 15.45 2.56 -22.57
C ALA A 99 15.10 3.47 -23.76
N ALA A 100 13.82 3.81 -23.95
CA ALA A 100 13.41 4.75 -24.99
C ALA A 100 13.99 6.16 -24.76
N TYR A 101 13.93 6.65 -23.53
CA TYR A 101 14.49 7.95 -23.13
C TYR A 101 15.99 8.05 -23.38
N LEU A 102 16.76 7.00 -23.04
CA LEU A 102 18.21 6.97 -23.25
C LEU A 102 18.57 6.96 -24.74
N ARG A 103 17.78 6.29 -25.59
CA ARG A 103 18.09 6.14 -27.01
C ARG A 103 17.63 7.29 -27.90
N SER A 104 16.60 8.06 -27.51
CA SER A 104 16.03 9.12 -28.35
C SER A 104 16.39 10.52 -27.85
N PRO A 105 17.25 11.26 -28.57
CA PRO A 105 17.48 12.68 -28.32
C PRO A 105 16.20 13.52 -28.44
N GLU A 106 15.29 13.16 -29.36
CA GLU A 106 14.03 13.87 -29.59
C GLU A 106 13.12 13.75 -28.38
N LEU A 107 13.03 12.55 -27.78
CA LEU A 107 12.26 12.34 -26.56
C LEU A 107 12.83 13.15 -25.39
N ARG A 108 14.16 13.24 -25.28
CA ARG A 108 14.80 14.10 -24.26
C ARG A 108 14.48 15.57 -24.50
N ALA A 109 14.60 16.05 -25.74
CA ALA A 109 14.27 17.43 -26.10
C ALA A 109 12.80 17.76 -25.76
N ARG A 110 11.86 16.85 -26.10
CA ARG A 110 10.44 17.02 -25.79
C ARG A 110 10.15 17.08 -24.29
N LEU A 111 10.93 16.40 -23.46
CA LEU A 111 10.75 16.37 -22.01
C LEU A 111 11.57 17.43 -21.26
N ALA A 112 12.52 18.08 -21.93
CA ALA A 112 13.47 19.02 -21.31
C ALA A 112 12.77 20.15 -20.56
N VAL A 113 11.74 20.75 -21.15
CA VAL A 113 10.95 21.83 -20.51
C VAL A 113 10.34 21.35 -19.19
N GLY A 114 9.72 20.17 -19.18
CA GLY A 114 9.13 19.61 -17.97
C GLY A 114 10.17 19.28 -16.90
N GLN A 115 11.36 18.81 -17.31
CA GLN A 115 12.47 18.57 -16.40
C GLN A 115 12.99 19.85 -15.75
N GLU A 116 13.15 20.93 -16.53
CA GLU A 116 13.57 22.23 -15.99
C GLU A 116 12.53 22.83 -15.04
N LEU A 117 11.24 22.72 -15.36
CA LEU A 117 10.16 23.13 -14.45
C LEU A 117 10.16 22.32 -13.15
N CYS A 118 10.51 21.04 -13.21
CA CYS A 118 10.66 20.20 -12.02
C CYS A 118 11.88 20.62 -11.18
N LYS A 119 13.06 20.78 -11.81
CA LYS A 119 14.30 21.19 -11.14
C LYS A 119 14.17 22.55 -10.43
N THR A 120 13.48 23.49 -11.06
CA THR A 120 13.25 24.84 -10.52
C THR A 120 12.10 24.90 -9.51
N GLY A 121 11.39 23.80 -9.26
CA GLY A 121 10.22 23.76 -8.38
C GLY A 121 8.96 24.42 -8.96
N ARG A 122 9.04 25.08 -10.12
CA ARG A 122 7.90 25.76 -10.77
C ARG A 122 6.75 24.82 -11.07
N LEU A 123 7.04 23.55 -11.39
CA LEU A 123 6.01 22.53 -11.60
C LEU A 123 5.15 22.31 -10.34
N ALA A 124 5.76 22.30 -9.16
CA ALA A 124 5.04 22.14 -7.89
C ALA A 124 4.18 23.37 -7.59
N THR A 125 4.69 24.57 -7.86
CA THR A 125 3.93 25.82 -7.73
C THR A 125 2.72 25.82 -8.65
N LEU A 126 2.89 25.49 -9.93
CA LEU A 126 1.78 25.42 -10.90
C LEU A 126 0.74 24.36 -10.51
N ALA A 127 1.18 23.21 -10.00
CA ALA A 127 0.27 22.20 -9.50
C ALA A 127 -0.52 22.71 -8.28
N ALA A 128 0.14 23.43 -7.36
CA ALA A 128 -0.52 24.03 -6.20
C ALA A 128 -1.54 25.10 -6.62
N THR A 129 -1.25 25.93 -7.63
CA THR A 129 -2.21 26.93 -8.13
C THR A 129 -3.42 26.31 -8.81
N VAL A 130 -3.22 25.26 -9.62
CA VAL A 130 -4.33 24.50 -10.23
C VAL A 130 -5.20 23.84 -9.17
N HIS A 131 -4.58 23.39 -8.07
CA HIS A 131 -5.27 22.77 -6.95
C HIS A 131 -5.68 23.77 -5.84
N ALA A 132 -5.51 25.07 -6.05
CA ALA A 132 -5.89 26.09 -5.06
C ALA A 132 -7.41 26.25 -4.90
N GLY A 133 -8.20 25.64 -5.79
CA GLY A 133 -9.62 25.40 -5.53
C GLY A 133 -9.74 24.52 -4.29
N SER A 134 -10.10 25.12 -3.15
CA SER A 134 -10.26 24.38 -1.90
C SER A 134 -11.30 23.28 -2.10
N PRO A 135 -10.92 22.00 -1.89
CA PRO A 135 -11.93 20.96 -1.74
C PRO A 135 -12.85 21.38 -0.61
N SER A 136 -14.16 21.11 -0.73
CA SER A 136 -15.10 21.36 0.36
C SER A 136 -14.49 20.86 1.68
N PRO A 137 -14.53 21.64 2.78
CA PRO A 137 -14.03 21.22 4.09
C PRO A 137 -14.57 19.84 4.50
N GLU A 138 -15.78 19.52 4.07
CA GLU A 138 -16.42 18.22 4.23
C GLU A 138 -15.68 17.09 3.50
N LEU A 139 -15.35 17.28 2.21
CA LEU A 139 -14.55 16.30 1.45
C LEU A 139 -13.18 16.07 2.08
N THR A 140 -12.55 17.13 2.62
CA THR A 140 -11.28 17.02 3.32
C THR A 140 -11.42 16.20 4.60
N ARG A 141 -12.48 16.44 5.39
CA ARG A 141 -12.78 15.68 6.61
C ARG A 141 -13.04 14.20 6.31
N LEU A 142 -13.87 13.92 5.32
CA LEU A 142 -14.20 12.56 4.90
C LEU A 142 -12.96 11.82 4.40
N ARG A 143 -12.13 12.47 3.57
CA ARG A 143 -10.86 11.91 3.10
C ARG A 143 -9.92 11.58 4.25
N ARG A 144 -9.81 12.47 5.26
CA ARG A 144 -8.99 12.22 6.45
C ARG A 144 -9.51 11.02 7.24
N ALA A 145 -10.81 10.97 7.52
CA ALA A 145 -11.44 9.86 8.23
C ALA A 145 -11.21 8.51 7.50
N ALA A 146 -11.33 8.50 6.19
CA ALA A 146 -11.13 7.29 5.40
C ALA A 146 -9.65 6.87 5.34
N LEU A 147 -8.71 7.81 5.33
CA LEU A 147 -7.28 7.52 5.48
C LEU A 147 -6.93 7.00 6.89
N ASP A 148 -7.57 7.51 7.94
CA ASP A 148 -7.44 7.03 9.31
C ASP A 148 -7.97 5.60 9.45
N ALA A 149 -9.14 5.32 8.89
CA ALA A 149 -9.69 3.96 8.82
C ALA A 149 -8.74 2.99 8.09
N GLY A 150 -8.10 3.43 7.00
CA GLY A 150 -7.07 2.66 6.30
C GLY A 150 -5.78 2.47 7.09
N ARG A 151 -5.36 3.45 7.92
CA ARG A 151 -4.23 3.32 8.85
C ARG A 151 -4.52 2.28 9.93
N LEU A 152 -5.70 2.35 10.55
CA LEU A 152 -6.14 1.40 11.59
C LEU A 152 -6.18 -0.02 11.03
N THR A 153 -6.71 -0.21 9.82
CA THR A 153 -6.75 -1.52 9.15
C THR A 153 -5.35 -2.10 8.94
N ARG A 154 -4.39 -1.28 8.50
CA ARG A 154 -2.99 -1.72 8.31
C ARG A 154 -2.31 -2.06 9.64
N ALA A 155 -2.59 -1.31 10.71
CA ALA A 155 -2.10 -1.62 12.05
C ALA A 155 -2.65 -2.97 12.52
N ALA A 156 -3.97 -3.16 12.48
CA ALA A 156 -4.62 -4.41 12.90
C ALA A 156 -4.14 -5.64 12.11
N ARG A 157 -3.86 -5.51 10.81
CA ARG A 157 -3.28 -6.60 10.01
C ARG A 157 -1.85 -6.91 10.43
N ARG A 158 -1.03 -5.89 10.69
CA ARG A 158 0.35 -6.07 11.18
C ARG A 158 0.39 -6.73 12.54
N ASP A 159 -0.52 -6.35 13.43
CA ASP A 159 -0.58 -6.90 14.78
C ASP A 159 -1.05 -8.36 14.76
N ARG A 160 -2.01 -8.71 13.90
CA ARG A 160 -2.36 -10.13 13.64
C ARG A 160 -1.18 -10.94 13.12
N ALA A 161 -0.48 -10.45 12.09
CA ALA A 161 0.67 -11.14 11.52
C ALA A 161 1.82 -11.33 12.54
N LEU A 162 2.02 -10.36 13.43
CA LEU A 162 2.97 -10.50 14.54
C LEU A 162 2.50 -11.56 15.53
N ALA A 163 1.23 -11.56 15.92
CA ALA A 163 0.67 -12.56 16.83
C ALA A 163 0.74 -13.98 16.27
N ASP A 164 0.46 -14.17 14.97
CA ASP A 164 0.63 -15.45 14.28
C ASP A 164 2.08 -15.93 14.38
N ARG A 165 3.04 -15.05 14.10
CA ARG A 165 4.47 -15.38 14.12
C ARG A 165 4.99 -15.67 15.52
N LEU A 166 4.47 -14.99 16.54
CA LEU A 166 4.81 -15.28 17.94
C LEU A 166 4.29 -16.66 18.36
N ARG A 167 3.07 -17.02 17.94
CA ARG A 167 2.53 -18.37 18.14
C ARG A 167 3.37 -19.44 17.46
N GLU A 168 3.82 -19.21 16.23
CA GLU A 168 4.74 -20.11 15.52
C GLU A 168 6.07 -20.30 16.28
N LEU A 169 6.54 -19.27 16.97
CA LEU A 169 7.73 -19.33 17.82
C LEU A 169 7.46 -19.91 19.22
N GLY A 170 6.20 -20.25 19.54
CA GLY A 170 5.80 -20.80 20.84
C GLY A 170 5.53 -19.76 21.94
N PHE A 171 5.34 -18.49 21.59
CA PHE A 171 5.11 -17.41 22.55
C PHE A 171 3.69 -16.83 22.43
N ALA A 172 3.05 -16.56 23.56
CA ALA A 172 1.72 -15.97 23.62
C ALA A 172 1.72 -14.46 23.28
N ASP A 173 2.81 -13.77 23.61
CA ASP A 173 2.95 -12.33 23.45
C ASP A 173 4.40 -11.91 23.15
N LEU A 174 4.57 -10.67 22.67
CA LEU A 174 5.86 -10.15 22.26
C LEU A 174 6.83 -9.98 23.43
N SER A 175 6.34 -9.52 24.58
CA SER A 175 7.19 -9.24 25.75
C SER A 175 7.81 -10.53 26.29
N SER A 176 7.06 -11.63 26.32
CA SER A 176 7.51 -12.95 26.71
C SER A 176 8.59 -13.48 25.75
N TYR A 177 8.39 -13.31 24.44
CA TYR A 177 9.43 -13.62 23.44
C TYR A 177 10.69 -12.78 23.66
N LEU A 178 10.57 -11.46 23.82
CA LEU A 178 11.73 -10.56 23.94
C LEU A 178 12.56 -10.83 25.20
N ARG A 179 11.90 -11.10 26.34
CA ARG A 179 12.58 -11.49 27.58
C ARG A 179 13.36 -12.80 27.42
N HIS A 180 12.73 -13.82 26.84
CA HIS A 180 13.37 -15.10 26.57
C HIS A 180 14.55 -14.97 25.59
N ALA A 181 14.32 -14.27 24.47
CA ALA A 181 15.36 -14.06 23.46
C ALA A 181 16.56 -13.30 24.05
N HIS A 182 16.32 -12.34 24.96
CA HIS A 182 17.38 -11.64 25.67
C HIS A 182 18.12 -12.52 26.66
N SER A 183 17.43 -13.37 27.43
CA SER A 183 18.08 -14.25 28.41
C SER A 183 19.01 -15.27 27.77
N ILE A 184 18.73 -15.70 26.54
CA ILE A 184 19.61 -16.59 25.76
C ILE A 184 20.65 -15.83 24.92
N GLY A 185 20.78 -14.52 25.07
CA GLY A 185 21.78 -13.70 24.39
C GLY A 185 21.51 -13.45 22.90
N THR A 186 20.26 -13.57 22.44
CA THR A 186 19.90 -13.34 21.03
C THR A 186 20.19 -11.89 20.63
N SER A 187 20.81 -11.68 19.47
CA SER A 187 21.08 -10.32 18.96
C SER A 187 19.79 -9.61 18.55
N LEU A 188 19.76 -8.28 18.70
CA LEU A 188 18.63 -7.44 18.29
C LEU A 188 18.26 -7.60 16.81
N ARG A 189 19.26 -7.86 15.95
CA ARG A 189 19.05 -8.13 14.52
C ARG A 189 18.28 -9.42 14.29
N SER A 190 18.60 -10.47 15.04
CA SER A 190 17.90 -11.74 14.99
C SER A 190 16.46 -11.59 15.52
N MET A 191 16.26 -10.87 16.62
CA MET A 191 14.93 -10.54 17.14
C MET A 191 14.08 -9.76 16.11
N ALA A 192 14.66 -8.76 15.43
CA ALA A 192 13.97 -8.00 14.38
C ALA A 192 13.56 -8.88 13.20
N LYS A 193 14.43 -9.81 12.78
CA LYS A 193 14.14 -10.77 11.70
C LYS A 193 13.06 -11.79 12.12
N ALA A 194 13.11 -12.27 13.35
CA ALA A 194 12.16 -13.23 13.89
C ALA A 194 10.76 -12.63 14.07
N THR A 195 10.66 -11.37 14.47
CA THR A 195 9.36 -10.68 14.69
C THR A 195 8.86 -9.90 13.49
N GLY A 196 9.72 -9.59 12.51
CA GLY A 196 9.39 -8.71 11.38
C GLY A 196 9.21 -7.24 11.77
N LEU A 197 9.64 -6.85 12.98
CA LEU A 197 9.51 -5.48 13.47
C LEU A 197 10.65 -4.60 12.97
N GLY A 198 10.32 -3.34 12.67
CA GLY A 198 11.33 -2.31 12.41
C GLY A 198 12.05 -1.88 13.69
N TRP A 199 13.30 -1.42 13.55
CA TRP A 199 14.21 -1.08 14.66
C TRP A 199 13.60 -0.15 15.72
N SER A 200 12.96 0.95 15.32
CA SER A 200 12.35 1.90 16.26
C SER A 200 11.18 1.30 17.04
N ARG A 201 10.44 0.37 16.43
CA ARG A 201 9.35 -0.34 17.13
C ARG A 201 9.95 -1.36 18.08
N LEU A 202 10.87 -2.20 17.63
CA LEU A 202 11.54 -3.20 18.47
C LEU A 202 12.16 -2.58 19.73
N ARG A 203 12.81 -1.42 19.60
CA ARG A 203 13.40 -0.72 20.75
C ARG A 203 12.37 -0.29 21.79
N ARG A 204 11.26 0.33 21.37
CA ARG A 204 10.15 0.66 22.29
C ARG A 204 9.59 -0.56 22.99
N GLU A 205 9.44 -1.68 22.28
CA GLU A 205 8.87 -2.90 22.87
C GLU A 205 9.86 -3.57 23.84
N LEU A 206 11.16 -3.45 23.61
CA LEU A 206 12.20 -3.88 24.56
C LEU A 206 12.19 -3.02 25.82
N ASP A 207 12.12 -1.70 25.66
CA ASP A 207 12.01 -0.75 26.77
C ASP A 207 10.74 -1.04 27.59
N ALA A 208 9.60 -1.23 26.92
CA ALA A 208 8.32 -1.56 27.56
C ALA A 208 8.33 -2.96 28.23
N ALA A 209 9.11 -3.91 27.71
CA ALA A 209 9.28 -5.23 28.30
C ALA A 209 10.28 -5.26 29.49
N GLY A 210 10.89 -4.11 29.83
CA GLY A 210 11.89 -3.99 30.88
C GLY A 210 13.23 -4.64 30.54
N VAL A 211 13.50 -4.87 29.25
CA VAL A 211 14.74 -5.49 28.79
C VAL A 211 15.77 -4.39 28.57
N ALA A 212 16.75 -4.28 29.48
CA ALA A 212 17.83 -3.31 29.34
C ALA A 212 18.62 -3.57 28.05
N THR A 213 18.48 -2.69 27.06
CA THR A 213 19.37 -2.73 25.90
C THR A 213 20.75 -2.35 26.40
N ARG A 214 21.70 -3.30 26.38
CA ARG A 214 23.11 -3.02 26.67
C ARG A 214 23.51 -1.81 25.80
N PRO A 215 23.97 -0.69 26.38
CA PRO A 215 24.36 0.46 25.59
C PRO A 215 25.42 -0.01 24.59
N ALA A 216 25.30 0.44 23.34
CA ALA A 216 26.37 0.26 22.37
C ALA A 216 27.63 0.84 23.01
N SER A 217 28.61 -0.01 23.26
CA SER A 217 29.89 0.41 23.83
C SER A 217 30.46 1.49 22.92
N SER A 218 30.44 2.72 23.41
CA SER A 218 31.28 3.81 22.93
C SER A 218 32.71 3.54 23.40
N GLU A 219 33.36 2.51 22.83
CA GLU A 219 34.81 2.45 22.87
C GLU A 219 35.31 3.35 21.74
N GLY A 220 35.72 4.55 22.15
CA GLY A 220 36.35 5.52 21.29
C GLY A 220 37.58 4.93 20.65
N CYS A 221 37.59 4.96 19.31
CA CYS A 221 38.82 4.91 18.54
C CYS A 221 39.63 6.16 18.91
N ALA A 222 40.55 6.03 19.85
CA ALA A 222 41.61 7.01 20.04
C ALA A 222 42.55 6.94 18.83
N PRO A 223 42.84 8.05 18.15
CA PRO A 223 43.81 8.05 17.06
C PRO A 223 45.21 7.85 17.64
N THR A 224 45.86 6.73 17.30
CA THR A 224 47.26 6.50 17.61
C THR A 224 48.11 7.53 16.86
N ALA A 225 48.75 8.42 17.62
CA ALA A 225 49.74 9.36 17.12
C ALA A 225 50.95 8.60 16.57
N ILE A 226 51.30 8.86 15.31
CA ILE A 226 52.58 8.46 14.71
C ILE A 226 53.64 9.46 15.20
N ALA A 227 54.58 9.00 16.02
CA ALA A 227 55.80 9.72 16.34
C ALA A 227 56.83 9.53 15.21
N ARG A 228 57.61 10.60 14.98
CA ARG A 228 58.57 10.85 13.90
C ARG A 228 59.65 9.78 13.74
#